data_AF-A0A7W4C5S7-F1
#
_entry.id   AF-A0A7W4C5S7-F1
#
_cell.length_a   1.000
_cell.length_b   1.000
_cell.length_c   1.000
_cell.angle_alpha   90.00
_cell.angle_beta   90.00
_cell.angle_gamma   90.00
#
_symmetry.space_group_name_H-M   'P 1'
#
loop_
_entity.id
_entity.type
_entity.pdbx_description
1 polymer ?
#
loop_
_entity_poly.entity_id
_entity_poly.type
_entity_poly.pdbx_seq_one_letter_code
_entity_poly.pdbx_strand_id
1 'polypeptide(L)'
;MGSFGTVMSGAAQKLVLALLKQTQRISQASTKAIEETPPDDYMPAMDAVLEKLRQIGDWSKRPDGIYGARLLAEKDVRCKATFLDFIKHLPPERWMKPIIEELEGAK
;
A
#
# COMPACT_ATOMS: atom_id res chain seq x y z
N MET A 1 -7.49 5.83 23.76
CA MET A 1 -6.02 5.77 23.87
C MET A 1 -5.50 5.16 22.58
N GLY A 2 -5.17 6.00 21.60
CA GLY A 2 -4.66 5.57 20.30
C GLY A 2 -3.14 5.64 20.31
N SER A 3 -2.49 4.50 20.53
CA SER A 3 -1.03 4.38 20.43
C SER A 3 -0.68 3.68 19.11
N PHE A 4 -0.97 4.33 17.99
CA PHE A 4 -0.43 3.95 16.67
C PHE A 4 1.01 4.45 16.49
N GLY A 5 1.80 4.51 17.57
CA GLY A 5 3.03 5.30 17.64
C GLY A 5 4.26 4.61 18.20
N THR A 6 4.27 3.30 18.44
CA THR A 6 5.40 2.67 19.16
C THR A 6 6.11 1.52 18.46
N VAL A 7 5.60 0.93 17.37
CA VAL A 7 6.28 -0.23 16.75
C VAL A 7 6.13 -0.26 15.23
N MET A 8 6.47 0.84 14.55
CA MET A 8 6.80 0.72 13.13
C MET A 8 8.31 0.49 13.06
N SER A 9 8.72 -0.74 12.76
CA SER A 9 10.13 -1.06 12.68
C SER A 9 10.81 -0.22 11.58
N GLY A 10 12.11 0.04 11.70
CA GLY A 10 12.84 0.84 10.70
C GLY A 10 12.72 0.25 9.27
N ALA A 11 12.52 -1.06 9.16
CA ALA A 11 12.21 -1.75 7.91
C ALA A 11 10.85 -1.34 7.34
N ALA A 12 9.80 -1.32 8.16
CA ALA A 12 8.46 -0.87 7.76
C ALA A 12 8.48 0.58 7.26
N GLN A 13 9.21 1.49 7.91
CA GLN A 13 9.31 2.89 7.45
C GLN A 13 9.99 3.00 6.08
N LYS A 14 11.08 2.24 5.88
CA LYS A 14 11.75 2.15 4.58
C LYS A 14 10.83 1.57 3.52
N LEU A 15 10.03 0.58 3.88
CA LEU A 15 9.02 -0.01 3.01
C LEU A 15 8.00 1.04 2.59
N VAL A 16 7.36 1.74 3.53
CA VAL A 16 6.39 2.81 3.20
C VAL A 16 7.00 3.88 2.31
N LEU A 17 8.23 4.33 2.61
CA LEU A 17 8.93 5.31 1.78
C LEU A 17 9.25 4.77 0.38
N ALA A 18 9.70 3.52 0.27
CA ALA A 18 9.98 2.88 -1.02
C ALA A 18 8.71 2.71 -1.85
N LEU A 19 7.61 2.29 -1.21
CA LEU A 19 6.30 2.16 -1.83
C LEU A 19 5.77 3.52 -2.29
N LEU A 20 5.78 4.56 -1.45
CA LEU A 20 5.32 5.90 -1.83
C LEU A 20 6.17 6.54 -2.94
N LYS A 21 7.48 6.27 -2.95
CA LYS A 21 8.41 6.75 -3.99
C LYS A 21 8.33 5.93 -5.28
N GLN A 22 7.63 4.77 -5.25
CA GLN A 22 7.47 3.89 -6.39
C GLN A 22 6.47 4.47 -7.40
N THR A 23 7.02 5.13 -8.41
CA THR A 23 6.36 5.61 -9.64
C THR A 23 6.19 4.50 -10.69
N GLN A 24 6.95 3.41 -10.58
CA GLN A 24 7.04 2.34 -11.57
C GLN A 24 6.42 1.02 -11.07
N ARG A 25 5.96 0.16 -12.00
CA ARG A 25 5.25 -1.10 -11.69
C ARG A 25 6.07 -2.05 -10.79
N ILE A 26 7.41 -1.99 -10.87
CA ILE A 26 8.33 -2.77 -10.06
C ILE A 26 9.54 -1.88 -9.76
N SER A 27 9.75 -1.51 -8.49
CA SER A 27 11.01 -0.92 -8.04
C SER A 27 11.79 -1.90 -7.19
N GLN A 28 13.05 -2.11 -7.53
CA GLN A 28 13.96 -3.00 -6.79
C GLN A 28 14.07 -2.59 -5.30
N ALA A 29 13.91 -1.29 -5.01
CA ALA A 29 13.85 -0.75 -3.65
C ALA A 29 12.64 -1.28 -2.85
N SER A 30 11.46 -1.37 -3.47
CA SER A 30 10.26 -1.88 -2.82
C SER A 30 10.34 -3.38 -2.57
N THR A 31 10.82 -4.15 -3.56
CA THR A 31 11.02 -5.60 -3.38
C THR A 31 11.99 -5.88 -2.24
N LYS A 32 13.15 -5.21 -2.21
CA LYS A 32 14.10 -5.33 -1.10
C LYS A 32 13.49 -4.92 0.23
N ALA A 33 12.77 -3.80 0.28
CA ALA A 33 12.17 -3.35 1.52
C ALA A 33 11.10 -4.32 2.03
N ILE A 34 10.37 -5.02 1.15
CA ILE A 34 9.44 -6.08 1.55
C ILE A 34 10.21 -7.29 2.09
N GLU A 35 11.27 -7.72 1.41
CA GLU A 35 12.09 -8.85 1.88
C GLU A 35 12.78 -8.57 3.22
N GLU A 36 13.16 -7.32 3.49
CA GLU A 36 13.75 -6.88 4.75
C GLU A 36 12.70 -6.64 5.85
N THR A 37 11.42 -6.53 5.52
CA THR A 37 10.35 -6.23 6.47
C THR A 37 9.69 -7.52 6.96
N PRO A 38 9.59 -7.74 8.28
CA PRO A 38 8.90 -8.90 8.79
C PRO A 38 7.39 -8.83 8.50
N PRO A 39 6.72 -9.98 8.35
CA PRO A 39 5.30 -10.03 8.00
C PRO A 39 4.36 -9.41 9.05
N ASP A 40 4.82 -9.29 10.30
CA ASP A 40 4.11 -8.55 11.36
C ASP A 40 4.05 -7.03 11.08
N ASP A 41 5.03 -6.50 10.36
CA ASP A 41 5.14 -5.08 10.03
C ASP A 41 4.41 -4.70 8.72
N TYR A 42 3.87 -5.66 7.97
CA TYR A 42 3.15 -5.39 6.72
C TYR A 42 1.84 -4.64 6.95
N MET A 43 1.07 -5.01 7.98
CA MET A 43 -0.17 -4.31 8.36
C MET A 43 0.09 -2.84 8.69
N PRO A 44 0.98 -2.50 9.65
CA PRO A 44 1.27 -1.09 9.96
C PRO A 44 1.91 -0.34 8.79
N ALA A 45 2.72 -1.01 7.96
CA ALA A 45 3.23 -0.40 6.72
C ALA A 45 2.10 -0.06 5.74
N MET A 46 1.13 -0.97 5.56
CA MET A 46 -0.03 -0.75 4.70
C MET A 46 -0.88 0.42 5.22
N ASP A 47 -1.22 0.43 6.50
CA ASP A 47 -1.99 1.52 7.13
C ASP A 47 -1.30 2.87 6.92
N ALA A 48 0.01 2.95 7.17
CA ALA A 48 0.77 4.18 6.95
C ALA A 48 0.83 4.61 5.47
N VAL A 49 0.93 3.66 4.53
CA VAL A 49 0.82 3.97 3.09
C VAL A 49 -0.57 4.50 2.77
N LEU A 50 -1.62 3.86 3.28
CA LEU A 50 -3.01 4.27 3.06
C LEU A 50 -3.31 5.65 3.64
N GLU A 51 -2.82 5.96 4.84
CA GLU A 51 -2.93 7.30 5.43
C GLU A 51 -2.26 8.36 4.56
N LYS A 52 -1.06 8.08 4.05
CA LYS A 52 -0.34 8.99 3.15
C LYS A 52 -1.05 9.15 1.81
N LEU A 53 -1.56 8.06 1.24
CA LEU A 53 -2.38 8.11 0.03
C LEU A 53 -3.66 8.93 0.28
N ARG A 54 -4.32 8.77 1.44
CA ARG A 54 -5.49 9.56 1.83
C ARG A 54 -5.20 11.06 1.88
N GLN A 55 -4.00 11.45 2.28
CA GLN A 55 -3.55 12.85 2.29
C GLN A 55 -3.32 13.43 0.89
N ILE A 56 -3.06 12.61 -0.13
CA ILE A 56 -2.78 13.11 -1.49
C ILE A 56 -4.02 13.81 -2.07
N GLY A 57 -5.24 13.41 -1.69
CA GLY A 57 -6.51 14.09 -2.02
C GLY A 57 -6.89 14.12 -3.51
N ASP A 58 -5.90 14.00 -4.38
CA ASP A 58 -5.99 14.03 -5.82
C ASP A 58 -6.04 12.60 -6.36
N TRP A 59 -7.26 12.09 -6.48
CA TRP A 59 -7.54 10.77 -7.05
C TRP A 59 -7.80 10.81 -8.55
N SER A 60 -7.86 12.02 -9.13
CA SER A 60 -8.11 12.22 -10.57
C SER A 60 -7.02 11.60 -11.45
N LYS A 61 -5.81 11.48 -10.90
CA LYS A 61 -4.69 10.74 -11.50
C LYS A 61 -4.26 9.66 -10.53
N ARG A 62 -3.75 8.55 -11.08
CA ARG A 62 -3.20 7.44 -10.29
C ARG A 62 -2.02 7.97 -9.46
N PRO A 63 -2.10 8.02 -8.12
CA PRO A 63 -1.02 8.53 -7.30
C PRO A 63 0.15 7.55 -7.26
N ASP A 64 1.34 8.13 -7.18
CA ASP A 64 2.58 7.39 -6.97
C ASP A 64 2.50 6.68 -5.61
N GLY A 65 2.79 5.38 -5.62
CA GLY A 65 2.64 4.51 -4.46
C GLY A 65 1.45 3.55 -4.47
N ILE A 66 0.46 3.72 -5.35
CA ILE A 66 -0.57 2.69 -5.57
C ILE A 66 0.04 1.36 -6.03
N TYR A 67 1.06 1.41 -6.89
CA TYR A 67 1.80 0.20 -7.30
C TYR A 67 2.51 -0.46 -6.11
N GLY A 68 3.05 0.35 -5.19
CA GLY A 68 3.68 -0.17 -3.99
C GLY A 68 2.67 -0.86 -3.08
N ALA A 69 1.57 -0.18 -2.77
CA ALA A 69 0.50 -0.74 -1.95
C ALA A 69 -0.07 -2.03 -2.57
N ARG A 70 -0.29 -2.06 -3.89
CA ARG A 70 -0.71 -3.27 -4.60
C ARG A 70 0.30 -4.41 -4.45
N LEU A 71 1.59 -4.14 -4.60
CA LEU A 71 2.64 -5.17 -4.51
C LEU A 71 2.73 -5.75 -3.08
N LEU A 72 2.47 -4.93 -2.06
CA LEU A 72 2.31 -5.37 -0.68
C LEU A 72 1.05 -6.23 -0.49
N ALA A 73 -0.07 -5.82 -1.09
CA ALA A 73 -1.32 -6.58 -1.08
C ALA A 73 -1.21 -7.94 -1.79
N GLU A 74 -0.36 -8.08 -2.81
CA GLU A 74 -0.08 -9.39 -3.43
C GLU A 74 0.71 -10.33 -2.51
N LYS A 75 1.43 -9.80 -1.51
CA LYS A 75 2.22 -10.59 -0.56
C LYS A 75 1.42 -11.01 0.67
N ASP A 76 0.48 -10.19 1.14
CA ASP A 76 -0.31 -10.48 2.34
C ASP A 76 -1.81 -10.20 2.11
N VAL A 77 -2.65 -11.21 2.41
CA VAL A 77 -4.10 -11.16 2.24
C VAL A 77 -4.76 -10.11 3.14
N ARG A 78 -4.23 -9.85 4.34
CA ARG A 78 -4.76 -8.81 5.25
C ARG A 78 -4.53 -7.43 4.64
N CYS A 79 -3.33 -7.20 4.12
CA CYS A 79 -2.99 -5.97 3.40
C CYS A 79 -3.90 -5.76 2.18
N LYS A 80 -4.16 -6.83 1.42
CA LYS A 80 -5.12 -6.81 0.30
C LYS A 80 -6.53 -6.40 0.74
N ALA A 81 -7.04 -6.97 1.82
CA ALA A 81 -8.37 -6.63 2.33
C ALA A 81 -8.45 -5.15 2.75
N THR A 82 -7.48 -4.65 3.51
CA THR A 82 -7.43 -3.25 3.94
C THR A 82 -7.29 -2.29 2.75
N PHE A 83 -6.46 -2.64 1.76
CA PHE A 83 -6.29 -1.83 0.56
C PHE A 83 -7.55 -1.79 -0.32
N LEU A 84 -8.23 -2.93 -0.49
CA LEU A 84 -9.49 -3.00 -1.21
C LEU A 84 -10.59 -2.19 -0.51
N ASP A 85 -10.71 -2.30 0.81
CA ASP A 85 -11.66 -1.50 1.59
C ASP A 85 -11.38 0.00 1.42
N PHE A 86 -10.11 0.39 1.48
CA PHE A 86 -9.68 1.75 1.24
C PHE A 86 -10.07 2.26 -0.15
N ILE A 87 -9.74 1.51 -1.22
CA ILE A 87 -10.12 1.93 -2.58
C ILE A 87 -11.64 1.97 -2.75
N LYS A 88 -12.39 1.03 -2.16
CA LYS A 88 -13.86 1.04 -2.19
C LYS A 88 -14.46 2.26 -1.48
N HIS A 89 -13.77 2.81 -0.49
CA HIS A 89 -14.15 4.06 0.19
C HIS A 89 -13.80 5.34 -0.60
N LEU A 90 -12.96 5.25 -1.63
CA LEU A 90 -12.57 6.39 -2.45
C LEU A 90 -13.55 6.64 -3.60
N PRO A 91 -13.59 7.86 -4.15
CA PRO A 91 -14.40 8.13 -5.34
C PRO A 91 -13.98 7.18 -6.48
N PRO A 92 -14.94 6.47 -7.11
CA PRO A 92 -14.65 5.42 -8.06
C PRO A 92 -14.04 6.00 -9.34
N GLU A 93 -12.72 5.88 -9.46
CA GLU A 93 -11.96 6.38 -10.59
C GLU A 93 -11.67 5.29 -11.63
N ARG A 94 -11.50 5.69 -12.90
CA ARG A 94 -11.28 4.74 -14.01
C ARG A 94 -10.05 3.85 -13.80
N TRP A 95 -9.03 4.36 -13.14
CA TRP A 95 -7.80 3.63 -12.90
C TRP A 95 -7.87 2.67 -11.70
N MET A 96 -8.87 2.81 -10.82
CA MET A 96 -9.08 1.96 -9.64
C MET A 96 -9.75 0.63 -10.00
N LYS A 97 -10.76 0.65 -10.89
CA LYS A 97 -11.48 -0.55 -11.35
C LYS A 97 -10.56 -1.72 -11.74
N PRO A 98 -9.60 -1.54 -12.67
CA PRO A 98 -8.71 -2.64 -13.04
C PRO A 98 -7.80 -3.09 -11.91
N ILE A 99 -7.46 -2.22 -10.94
CA ILE A 99 -6.64 -2.61 -9.78
C ILE A 99 -7.47 -3.42 -8.79
N ILE A 100 -8.72 -3.02 -8.54
CA ILE A 100 -9.65 -3.78 -7.72
C ILE A 100 -9.90 -5.15 -8.35
N GLU A 101 -10.19 -5.21 -9.66
CA GLU A 101 -10.44 -6.47 -10.36
C GLU A 101 -9.19 -7.35 -10.40
N GLU A 102 -8.00 -6.79 -10.59
CA GLU A 102 -6.75 -7.57 -10.59
C GLU A 102 -6.41 -8.09 -9.19
N LEU A 103 -6.75 -7.33 -8.14
CA LEU A 103 -6.64 -7.80 -6.76
C LEU A 103 -7.73 -8.82 -6.42
N GLU A 104 -9.02 -8.53 -6.60
CA GLU A 104 -10.13 -9.46 -6.32
C GLU A 104 -10.07 -10.73 -7.18
N GLY A 105 -9.58 -10.62 -8.42
CA GLY A 105 -9.44 -11.72 -9.38
C GLY A 105 -8.18 -12.56 -9.24
N ALA A 106 -7.19 -12.12 -8.45
CA ALA A 106 -6.07 -12.97 -8.03
C ALA A 106 -6.60 -14.03 -7.03
N LYS A 107 -7.09 -15.15 -7.58
CA LYS A 107 -7.50 -16.36 -6.89
C LYS A 107 -6.61 -17.52 -7.32
#